data_AF-A0A0U2M3P4-F1
#
_entry.id   AF-A0A0U2M3P4-F1
#
_cell.length_a   1.000
_cell.length_b   1.000
_cell.length_c   1.000
_cell.angle_alpha   90.00
_cell.angle_beta   90.00
_cell.angle_gamma   90.00
#
_symmetry.space_group_name_H-M   'P 1'
#
loop_
_entity.id
_entity.type
_entity.pdbx_description
1 polymer ?
#
loop_
_entity_poly.entity_id
_entity_poly.type
_entity_poly.pdbx_seq_one_letter_code
_entity_poly.pdbx_strand_id
1 'polypeptide(L)'
;MLYVLRHTQSGEIAACIQKNNYDLDYYGAKHWDDESAAEREKDDFLSMTGRDDLDLWQLLPVNEGRLKLFNVKLKNDPSRRLCLDPQGNMTVHSAWDA
;
A
#
# COMPACT_ATOMS: atom_id res chain seq x y z
N MET A 1 -1.71 -6.32 14.61
CA MET A 1 -1.59 -4.99 13.96
C MET A 1 -0.89 -5.24 12.64
N LEU A 2 -1.22 -4.49 11.59
CA LEU A 2 -0.57 -4.63 10.28
C LEU A 2 0.13 -3.31 9.95
N TYR A 3 1.17 -3.38 9.15
CA TYR A 3 1.95 -2.22 8.75
C TYR A 3 1.91 -2.11 7.24
N VAL A 4 1.51 -0.95 6.72
CA VAL A 4 1.55 -0.62 5.30
C VAL A 4 2.51 0.53 5.07
N LEU A 5 2.90 0.78 3.82
CA LEU A 5 3.66 1.97 3.46
C LEU A 5 2.72 3.06 2.95
N ARG A 6 2.86 4.27 3.51
CA ARG A 6 2.18 5.49 3.06
C ARG A 6 3.20 6.53 2.64
N HIS A 7 3.02 7.09 1.44
CA HIS A 7 3.78 8.24 0.98
C HIS A 7 3.34 9.50 1.74
N THR A 8 4.29 10.22 2.32
CA THR A 8 4.05 11.36 3.20
C THR A 8 3.41 12.54 2.50
N GLN A 9 3.81 12.82 1.26
CA GLN A 9 3.32 13.99 0.50
C GLN A 9 2.01 13.71 -0.23
N SER A 10 1.90 12.60 -0.95
CA SER A 10 0.71 12.26 -1.75
C SER A 10 -0.35 11.50 -0.95
N GLY A 11 0.03 10.91 0.18
CA GLY A 11 -0.82 10.00 0.94
C GLY A 11 -0.98 8.62 0.29
N GLU A 12 -0.30 8.34 -0.82
CA GLU A 12 -0.43 7.07 -1.52
C GLU A 12 -0.10 5.88 -0.63
N ILE A 13 -0.91 4.82 -0.70
CA ILE A 13 -0.64 3.53 -0.08
C ILE A 13 0.06 2.64 -1.09
N ALA A 14 1.23 2.10 -0.72
CA ALA A 14 1.97 1.20 -1.59
C ALA A 14 1.17 -0.09 -1.83
N ALA A 15 1.05 -0.48 -3.10
CA ALA A 15 0.33 -1.67 -3.52
C ALA A 15 1.16 -2.47 -4.53
N CYS A 16 0.96 -3.79 -4.52
CA CYS A 16 1.63 -4.71 -5.43
C CYS A 16 0.77 -5.96 -5.63
N ILE A 17 1.15 -6.79 -6.61
CA ILE A 17 0.61 -8.14 -6.74
C ILE A 17 1.13 -8.97 -5.55
N GLN A 18 0.23 -9.67 -4.90
CA GLN A 18 0.46 -10.53 -3.74
C GLN A 18 -0.33 -11.83 -3.93
N LYS A 19 0.07 -12.89 -3.24
CA LYS A 19 -0.67 -14.16 -3.23
C LYS A 19 -1.56 -14.25 -2.00
N ASN A 20 -2.79 -14.70 -2.17
CA ASN A 20 -3.69 -14.98 -1.05
C ASN A 20 -3.52 -16.43 -0.54
N ASN A 21 -4.29 -16.80 0.49
CA ASN A 21 -4.24 -18.14 1.10
C ASN A 21 -4.63 -19.30 0.15
N TYR A 22 -5.14 -18.99 -1.04
CA TYR A 22 -5.51 -19.95 -2.09
C TYR A 22 -4.50 -19.98 -3.24
N ASP A 23 -3.32 -19.36 -3.05
CA ASP A 23 -2.28 -19.22 -4.08
C ASP A 23 -2.73 -18.43 -5.33
N LEU A 24 -3.75 -17.58 -5.18
CA LEU A 24 -4.23 -16.71 -6.25
C LEU A 24 -3.61 -15.32 -6.13
N ASP A 25 -3.11 -14.83 -7.26
CA ASP A 25 -2.58 -13.47 -7.37
C ASP A 25 -3.70 -12.43 -7.23
N TYR A 26 -3.44 -11.40 -6.43
CA TYR A 26 -4.29 -10.24 -6.29
C TYR A 26 -3.45 -8.97 -6.10
N TYR A 27 -3.91 -7.86 -6.66
CA TYR A 27 -3.37 -6.53 -6.45
C TYR A 27 -4.00 -5.90 -5.21
N GLY A 28 -3.16 -5.58 -4.22
CA GLY A 28 -3.59 -5.03 -2.95
C GLY A 28 -2.48 -4.26 -2.26
N ALA A 29 -2.81 -3.61 -1.15
CA ALA A 29 -1.84 -2.87 -0.36
C ALA A 29 -0.76 -3.81 0.19
N LYS A 30 0.52 -3.48 -0.02
CA LYS A 30 1.62 -4.22 0.58
C LYS A 30 1.53 -4.03 2.09
N HIS A 31 1.59 -5.14 2.81
CA HIS A 31 1.55 -5.12 4.27
C HIS A 31 2.55 -6.10 4.89
N TRP A 32 2.83 -5.89 6.16
CA TRP A 32 3.58 -6.78 7.05
C TRP A 32 2.80 -6.96 8.35
N ASP A 33 2.95 -8.14 8.97
CA ASP A 33 2.33 -8.45 10.26
C ASP A 33 3.19 -7.96 11.45
N ASP A 34 4.44 -7.61 11.18
CA ASP A 34 5.45 -7.21 12.17
C ASP A 34 6.16 -5.92 11.74
N GLU A 35 6.33 -5.00 12.68
CA GLU A 35 6.97 -3.70 12.45
C GLU A 35 8.45 -3.84 12.11
N SER A 36 9.16 -4.74 12.79
CA SER A 36 10.58 -4.92 12.59
C SER A 36 10.87 -5.53 11.22
N ALA A 37 10.01 -6.45 10.75
CA ALA A 37 10.04 -6.95 9.38
C ALA A 37 9.77 -5.82 8.37
N ALA A 38 8.76 -4.99 8.63
CA ALA A 38 8.42 -3.87 7.76
C ALA A 38 9.58 -2.87 7.63
N GLU A 39 10.24 -2.48 8.72
CA GLU A 39 11.39 -1.57 8.68
C GLU A 39 12.58 -2.16 7.91
N ARG A 40 12.84 -3.46 8.05
CA ARG A 40 13.95 -4.12 7.34
C ARG A 40 13.70 -4.27 5.85
N GLU A 41 12.44 -4.49 5.45
CA GLU A 41 12.09 -4.88 4.08
C GLU A 41 11.53 -3.72 3.24
N LYS A 42 11.15 -2.59 3.86
CA LYS A 42 10.50 -1.49 3.12
C LYS A 42 11.36 -0.91 2.01
N ASP A 43 12.66 -0.67 2.27
CA ASP A 43 13.54 0.03 1.33
C ASP A 43 13.84 -0.86 0.11
N ASP A 44 14.06 -2.15 0.36
CA ASP A 44 14.22 -3.17 -0.67
C ASP A 44 12.96 -3.29 -1.53
N PHE A 45 11.78 -3.37 -0.90
CA PHE A 45 10.50 -3.43 -1.61
C PHE A 45 10.28 -2.19 -2.49
N LEU A 46 10.48 -0.99 -1.93
CA LEU A 46 10.30 0.26 -2.67
C LEU A 46 11.27 0.36 -3.86
N SER A 47 12.54 0.00 -3.65
CA SER A 47 13.56 -0.07 -4.71
C SER A 47 13.16 -1.04 -5.82
N MET A 48 12.66 -2.23 -5.48
CA MET A 48 12.16 -3.21 -6.45
C MET A 48 10.96 -2.72 -7.25
N THR A 49 10.14 -1.83 -6.68
CA THR A 49 9.01 -1.22 -7.38
C THR A 49 9.37 0.01 -8.23
N GLY A 50 10.65 0.37 -8.29
CA GLY A 50 11.13 1.52 -9.07
C GLY A 50 10.73 2.87 -8.46
N ARG A 51 10.55 2.93 -7.14
CA ARG A 51 10.28 4.17 -6.40
C ARG A 51 11.60 4.75 -5.91
N ASP A 52 11.94 5.95 -6.36
CA ASP A 52 13.20 6.63 -6.04
C ASP A 52 13.12 7.50 -4.77
N ASP A 53 11.91 7.71 -4.25
CA ASP A 53 11.59 8.62 -3.14
C ASP A 53 11.46 7.91 -1.79
N LEU A 54 12.37 6.97 -1.51
CA LEU A 54 12.34 6.06 -0.34
C LEU A 54 12.05 6.79 0.98
N ASP A 55 12.70 7.92 1.23
CA ASP A 55 12.57 8.69 2.47
C ASP A 55 11.17 9.27 2.71
N LEU A 56 10.36 9.38 1.66
CA LEU A 56 9.00 9.88 1.73
C LEU A 56 7.99 8.78 2.06
N TRP A 57 8.40 7.51 2.13
CA TRP A 57 7.54 6.38 2.49
C TRP A 57 7.70 6.01 3.96
N GLN A 58 6.59 6.05 4.69
CA GLN A 58 6.56 5.75 6.12
C GLN A 58 5.63 4.60 6.43
N LEU A 59 5.98 3.84 7.48
CA LEU A 59 5.11 2.81 8.01
C LEU A 59 3.87 3.45 8.64
N LEU A 60 2.72 2.94 8.24
CA LEU A 60 1.41 3.29 8.79
C LEU A 60 0.82 2.04 9.45
N PRO A 61 0.66 2.02 10.78
CA PRO A 61 -0.03 0.93 11.45
C PRO A 61 -1.53 0.99 11.13
N VAL A 62 -2.09 -0.16 10.75
CA VAL A 62 -3.50 -0.33 10.41
C VAL A 62 -4.05 -1.63 10.98
N ASN A 63 -5.35 -1.67 11.23
CA ASN A 63 -6.03 -2.92 11.57
C ASN A 63 -6.46 -3.68 10.29
N GLU A 64 -6.86 -4.94 10.45
CA GLU A 64 -7.32 -5.77 9.33
C GLU A 64 -8.50 -5.17 8.56
N GLY A 65 -9.44 -4.53 9.27
CA GLY A 65 -10.61 -3.90 8.65
C GLY A 65 -10.19 -2.78 7.69
N ARG A 66 -9.20 -1.98 8.09
CA ARG A 66 -8.64 -0.91 7.27
C ARG A 66 -7.88 -1.45 6.07
N LEU A 67 -7.08 -2.51 6.24
CA LEU A 67 -6.40 -3.18 5.12
C LEU A 67 -7.41 -3.74 4.10
N LYS A 68 -8.48 -4.39 4.58
CA LYS A 68 -9.56 -4.89 3.71
C LYS A 68 -10.21 -3.75 2.92
N LEU A 69 -10.47 -2.60 3.56
CA LEU A 69 -10.98 -1.42 2.86
C LEU A 69 -10.02 -0.91 1.78
N PHE A 70 -8.71 -0.91 2.04
CA PHE A 70 -7.71 -0.53 1.02
C PHE A 70 -7.79 -1.44 -0.20
N ASN A 71 -7.83 -2.76 0.00
CA ASN A 71 -7.94 -3.73 -1.07
C ASN A 71 -9.26 -3.60 -1.84
N VAL A 72 -10.37 -3.30 -1.16
CA VAL A 72 -11.66 -2.99 -1.80
C VAL A 72 -11.56 -1.76 -2.72
N LYS A 73 -10.85 -0.72 -2.28
CA LYS A 73 -10.67 0.51 -3.08
C LYS A 73 -9.75 0.28 -4.29
N LEU A 74 -8.69 -0.51 -4.12
CA LEU A 74 -7.76 -0.93 -5.18
C LEU A 74 -8.41 -1.90 -6.17
N LYS A 75 -9.49 -2.61 -5.79
CA LYS A 75 -10.35 -3.40 -6.68
C LYS A 75 -9.59 -4.40 -7.57
N ASN A 76 -8.49 -4.98 -7.06
CA ASN A 76 -7.61 -5.89 -7.81
C ASN A 76 -7.10 -5.30 -9.14
N ASP A 77 -6.94 -3.98 -9.23
CA ASP A 77 -6.63 -3.26 -10.47
C ASP A 77 -5.31 -2.49 -10.32
N PRO A 78 -4.23 -2.91 -11.01
CA PRO A 78 -2.92 -2.29 -10.89
C PRO A 78 -2.85 -0.86 -11.44
N SER A 79 -3.87 -0.40 -12.19
CA SER A 79 -3.95 0.99 -12.64
C SER A 79 -4.50 1.94 -11.59
N ARG A 80 -4.94 1.42 -10.44
CA ARG A 80 -5.49 2.21 -9.33
C ARG A 80 -4.44 2.51 -8.29
N ARG A 81 -4.44 3.77 -7.84
CA ARG A 81 -3.63 4.28 -6.74
C ARG A 81 -4.57 4.76 -5.65
N LEU A 82 -4.39 4.23 -4.45
CA LEU A 82 -5.15 4.62 -3.27
C LEU A 82 -4.35 5.68 -2.52
N CYS A 83 -4.96 6.83 -2.26
CA CYS A 83 -4.39 7.88 -1.42
C CYS A 83 -5.21 8.02 -0.14
N LEU A 84 -4.51 8.20 0.98
CA LEU A 84 -5.05 8.43 2.29
C LEU A 84 -4.59 9.79 2.80
N ASP A 85 -5.52 10.72 2.98
CA ASP A 85 -5.21 12.04 3.54
C ASP A 85 -4.99 11.97 5.08
N PRO A 86 -4.41 13.01 5.70
CA PRO A 86 -4.20 13.06 7.14
C PRO A 86 -5.49 13.01 7.98
N GLN A 87 -6.65 13.35 7.40
CA GLN A 87 -7.96 13.30 8.04
C GLN A 87 -8.58 11.89 7.97
N GLY A 88 -7.94 10.95 7.27
CA GLY A 88 -8.38 9.57 7.15
C GLY A 88 -9.29 9.30 5.96
N ASN A 89 -9.51 10.27 5.06
CA ASN A 89 -10.30 10.09 3.85
C ASN A 89 -9.49 9.35 2.78
N MET A 90 -10.17 8.48 2.05
CA MET A 90 -9.57 7.66 0.99
C MET A 90 -10.04 8.15 -0.37
N THR A 91 -9.11 8.54 -1.23
CA THR A 91 -9.34 8.82 -2.65
C THR A 91 -8.67 7.75 -3.50
N VAL A 92 -9.25 7.45 -4.66
CA VAL A 92 -8.67 6.53 -5.63
C VAL A 92 -8.46 7.29 -6.91
N HIS A 93 -7.24 7.21 -7.45
CA HIS A 93 -6.87 7.76 -8.73
C HIS A 93 -6.64 6.60 -9.71
N SER A 94 -7.15 6.74 -10.91
CA SER A 94 -7.00 5.77 -12.00
C SER A 94 -6.07 6.37 -13.06
N ALA A 95 -5.32 5.52 -13.77
CA ALA A 95 -4.53 5.96 -14.93
C ALA A 95 -5.36 6.62 -16.07
N TRP A 96 -6.69 6.59 -15.97
CA TRP A 96 -7.65 7.11 -16.96
C TRP A 96 -8.26 8.46 -16.56
N ASP A 97 -7.87 9.05 -15.44
CA ASP A 97 -8.40 10.34 -14.94
C ASP A 97 -7.67 11.57 -15.53
N ALA A 98 -7.01 11.42 -16.70
CA ALA A 98 -6.30 12.48 -17.42
C ALA A 98 -6.87 12.72 -18.82
#